data_AF-A0A6V7JM25-F1
#
_entry.id   AF-A0A6V7JM25-F1
#
_cell.length_a   1.000
_cell.length_b   1.000
_cell.length_c   1.000
_cell.angle_alpha   90.00
_cell.angle_beta   90.00
_cell.angle_gamma   90.00
#
_symmetry.space_group_name_H-M   'P 1'
#
loop_
_entity.id
_entity.type
_entity.pdbx_description
1 polymer ?
#
loop_
_entity_poly.entity_id
_entity_poly.type
_entity_poly.pdbx_seq_one_letter_code
_entity_poly.pdbx_strand_id
1 'polypeptide(L)'
;HALGNRIKAKKDVRREHWLDYADAQHDDKLITDVKAIFKQIKLLLPIPLFWALYEQQGSRWTFQGTRMNGEIGSYLIKPDQMHLFNSLMILVMIPLFSSCVYPILHKIKGFRKPLTKIISGGVMAALAFLVAAILEFKLE
;
A
#
# COMPACT_ATOMS: atom_id res chain seq x y z
N HIS A 1 1.84 -0.79 -31.89
CA HIS A 1 1.46 -1.78 -32.92
C HIS A 1 0.29 -2.69 -32.51
N ALA A 2 0.35 -3.45 -31.41
CA ALA A 2 -0.74 -4.35 -30.99
C ALA A 2 -2.10 -3.67 -30.82
N LEU A 3 -2.15 -2.50 -30.14
CA LEU A 3 -3.36 -1.68 -30.02
C LEU A 3 -3.88 -1.17 -31.38
N GLY A 4 -2.97 -0.79 -32.29
CA GLY A 4 -3.33 -0.34 -33.64
C GLY A 4 -3.91 -1.45 -34.51
N ASN A 5 -3.39 -2.68 -34.40
CA ASN A 5 -3.91 -3.85 -35.09
C ASN A 5 -5.26 -4.30 -34.52
N ARG A 6 -5.48 -4.18 -33.20
CA ARG A 6 -6.78 -4.43 -32.57
C ARG A 6 -7.87 -3.48 -33.08
N ILE A 7 -7.54 -2.19 -33.28
CA ILE A 7 -8.47 -1.19 -33.80
C ILE A 7 -8.82 -1.44 -35.28
N LYS A 8 -7.88 -2.03 -36.05
CA LYS A 8 -8.08 -2.39 -37.46
C LYS A 8 -8.67 -3.80 -37.69
N ALA A 9 -8.78 -4.63 -36.64
CA ALA A 9 -9.26 -6.00 -36.78
C ALA A 9 -10.77 -6.03 -37.09
N LYS A 10 -11.16 -6.70 -38.19
CA LYS A 10 -12.56 -6.98 -38.53
C LYS A 10 -13.25 -7.78 -37.40
N LYS A 11 -14.56 -7.57 -37.25
CA LYS A 11 -15.45 -8.16 -36.22
C LYS A 11 -15.31 -9.68 -36.03
N ASP A 12 -14.82 -10.39 -37.06
CA ASP A 12 -14.74 -11.85 -37.17
C ASP A 12 -13.47 -12.47 -36.53
N VAL A 13 -12.42 -11.67 -36.26
CA VAL A 13 -11.16 -12.14 -35.63
C VAL A 13 -10.94 -11.37 -34.34
N ARG A 14 -11.83 -11.57 -33.36
CA ARG A 14 -11.63 -11.07 -31.99
C ARG A 14 -10.80 -12.08 -31.20
N ARG A 15 -9.52 -11.74 -30.97
CA ARG A 15 -8.66 -12.49 -30.04
C ARG A 15 -9.01 -12.09 -28.60
N GLU A 16 -8.88 -13.03 -27.66
CA GLU A 16 -9.30 -12.83 -26.26
C GLU A 16 -8.50 -11.73 -25.54
N HIS A 17 -7.19 -11.62 -25.81
CA HIS A 17 -6.34 -10.60 -25.19
C HIS A 17 -5.75 -9.66 -26.25
N TRP A 18 -5.73 -8.36 -25.96
CA TRP A 18 -5.26 -7.32 -26.91
C TRP A 18 -3.78 -7.46 -27.29
N LEU A 19 -2.98 -8.13 -26.47
CA LEU A 19 -1.57 -8.43 -26.75
C LEU A 19 -1.39 -9.54 -27.79
N ASP A 20 -2.42 -10.35 -28.07
CA ASP A 20 -2.35 -11.47 -29.03
C ASP A 20 -2.31 -10.99 -30.47
N TYR A 21 -2.57 -9.69 -30.71
CA TYR A 21 -2.39 -9.05 -32.00
C TYR A 21 -0.92 -8.73 -32.32
N ALA A 22 0.01 -9.06 -31.41
CA ALA A 22 1.45 -8.85 -31.55
C ALA A 22 2.21 -10.09 -32.06
N ASP A 23 1.54 -11.24 -32.15
CA ASP A 23 2.03 -12.57 -32.55
C ASP A 23 2.76 -12.57 -33.90
N ALA A 24 2.33 -11.74 -34.85
CA ALA A 24 2.96 -11.62 -36.17
C ALA A 24 4.43 -11.11 -36.15
N GLN A 25 4.91 -10.54 -35.04
CA GLN A 25 6.26 -9.98 -34.93
C GLN A 25 7.04 -10.43 -33.68
N HIS A 26 6.39 -11.13 -32.74
CA HIS A 26 7.00 -11.48 -31.46
C HIS A 26 6.63 -12.90 -31.06
N ASP A 27 7.58 -13.60 -30.45
CA ASP A 27 7.38 -14.97 -29.95
C ASP A 27 6.22 -15.04 -28.94
N ASP A 28 5.41 -16.09 -29.03
CA ASP A 28 4.31 -16.38 -28.12
C ASP A 28 4.72 -16.36 -26.64
N LYS A 29 5.97 -16.76 -26.36
CA LYS A 29 6.55 -16.73 -25.02
C LYS A 29 6.67 -15.30 -24.50
N LEU A 30 7.16 -14.36 -25.33
CA LEU A 30 7.25 -12.94 -24.96
C LEU A 30 5.86 -12.33 -24.73
N ILE A 31 4.88 -12.69 -25.57
CA ILE A 31 3.49 -12.22 -25.42
C ILE A 31 2.91 -12.70 -24.09
N THR A 32 3.14 -13.97 -23.74
CA THR A 32 2.70 -14.57 -22.48
C THR A 32 3.39 -13.94 -21.27
N ASP A 33 4.70 -13.69 -21.35
CA ASP A 33 5.48 -13.06 -20.28
C ASP A 33 5.00 -11.61 -20.05
N VAL A 34 4.76 -10.84 -21.12
CA VAL A 34 4.22 -9.47 -20.99
C VAL A 34 2.81 -9.48 -20.40
N LYS A 35 1.94 -10.44 -20.76
CA LYS A 35 0.64 -10.62 -20.09
C LYS A 35 0.79 -10.88 -18.59
N ALA A 36 1.77 -11.71 -18.20
CA ALA A 36 2.05 -12.00 -16.79
C ALA A 36 2.53 -10.75 -16.04
N ILE A 37 3.41 -9.94 -16.65
CA ILE A 37 3.86 -8.65 -16.09
C ILE A 37 2.69 -7.69 -15.91
N PHE A 38 1.79 -7.55 -16.88
CA PHE A 38 0.58 -6.72 -16.72
C PHE A 38 -0.32 -7.19 -15.56
N LYS A 39 -0.40 -8.51 -15.33
CA LYS A 39 -1.12 -9.06 -14.18
C LYS A 39 -0.42 -8.72 -12.86
N GLN A 40 0.91 -8.74 -12.84
CA GLN A 40 1.71 -8.34 -11.67
C GLN A 40 1.57 -6.83 -11.39
N ILE A 41 1.62 -5.96 -12.40
CA ILE A 41 1.42 -4.52 -12.24
C ILE A 41 0.10 -4.23 -11.53
N LYS A 42 -1.00 -4.90 -11.91
CA LYS A 42 -2.30 -4.76 -11.24
C LYS A 42 -2.25 -5.15 -9.76
N LEU A 43 -1.49 -6.18 -9.41
CA LEU A 43 -1.29 -6.60 -8.02
C LEU A 43 -0.46 -5.59 -7.22
N LEU A 44 0.48 -4.90 -7.88
CA LEU A 44 1.37 -3.91 -7.27
C LEU A 44 0.74 -2.51 -7.16
N LEU A 45 -0.36 -2.21 -7.84
CA LEU A 45 -1.05 -0.91 -7.79
C LEU A 45 -1.32 -0.36 -6.37
N PRO A 46 -1.71 -1.18 -5.37
CA PRO A 46 -1.93 -0.67 -4.02
C PRO A 46 -0.65 -0.21 -3.30
N ILE A 47 0.53 -0.63 -3.76
CA ILE A 47 1.81 -0.37 -3.07
C ILE A 47 2.17 1.12 -3.13
N PRO A 48 2.19 1.80 -4.30
CA PRO A 48 2.42 3.25 -4.35
C PRO A 48 1.40 4.05 -3.54
N LEU A 49 0.13 3.64 -3.53
CA LEU A 49 -0.91 4.31 -2.75
C LEU A 49 -0.63 4.20 -1.23
N PHE A 50 -0.23 3.01 -0.77
CA PHE A 50 0.17 2.80 0.62
C PHE A 50 1.36 3.69 1.01
N TRP A 51 2.39 3.76 0.18
CA TRP A 51 3.54 4.63 0.43
C TRP A 51 3.18 6.11 0.44
N ALA A 52 2.34 6.56 -0.49
CA ALA A 52 1.87 7.95 -0.51
C ALA A 52 1.08 8.33 0.76
N LEU A 53 0.29 7.39 1.31
CA LEU A 53 -0.39 7.58 2.59
C LEU A 53 0.60 7.57 3.76
N TYR A 54 1.55 6.64 3.77
CA TYR A 54 2.57 6.52 4.81
C TYR A 54 3.42 7.79 4.92
N GLU A 55 3.79 8.40 3.80
CA GLU A 55 4.57 9.64 3.75
C GLU A 55 3.83 10.85 4.36
N GLN A 56 2.50 10.81 4.52
CA GLN A 56 1.76 11.90 5.18
C GLN A 56 2.15 12.08 6.65
N GLN A 57 2.64 11.01 7.31
CA GLN A 57 3.14 11.09 8.68
C GLN A 57 4.27 12.12 8.81
N GLY A 58 5.12 12.28 7.80
CA GLY A 58 6.27 13.18 7.87
C GLY A 58 6.02 14.62 7.49
N SER A 59 4.84 14.92 6.96
CA SER A 59 4.50 16.27 6.50
C SER A 59 3.27 16.79 7.21
N ARG A 60 2.10 16.21 6.91
CA ARG A 60 0.81 16.66 7.44
C ARG A 60 0.69 16.44 8.93
N TRP A 61 1.10 15.28 9.44
CA TRP A 61 1.01 15.00 10.88
C TRP A 61 2.04 15.77 11.69
N THR A 62 3.24 15.98 11.15
CA THR A 62 4.22 16.89 11.75
C THR A 62 3.65 18.31 11.84
N PHE A 63 3.04 18.82 10.77
CA PHE A 63 2.40 20.13 10.77
C PHE A 63 1.24 20.21 11.78
N GLN A 64 0.35 19.21 11.82
CA GLN A 64 -0.70 19.10 12.82
C GLN A 64 -0.12 19.13 14.24
N GLY A 65 0.99 18.43 14.47
CA GLY A 65 1.70 18.41 15.76
C GLY A 65 2.23 19.78 16.19
N THR A 66 2.53 20.71 15.26
CA THR A 66 2.94 22.08 15.63
C THR A 66 1.82 22.87 16.30
N ARG A 67 0.56 22.48 16.08
CA ARG A 67 -0.65 23.09 16.66
C ARG A 67 -1.10 22.37 17.94
N MET A 68 -0.43 21.29 18.33
CA MET A 68 -0.74 20.51 19.54
C MET A 68 0.14 20.92 20.71
N ASN A 69 -0.30 20.63 21.94
CA ASN A 69 0.57 20.75 23.11
C ASN A 69 1.61 19.61 23.10
N GLY A 70 2.89 19.97 22.92
CA GLY A 70 4.03 19.05 22.96
C GLY A 70 4.69 18.90 24.34
N GLU A 71 4.16 19.55 25.39
CA GLU A 71 4.73 19.49 26.73
C GLU A 71 4.44 18.14 27.40
N ILE A 72 5.50 17.40 27.71
CA ILE A 72 5.46 16.20 28.55
C ILE A 72 6.23 16.50 29.84
N GLY A 73 5.49 16.94 30.86
CA GLY A 73 6.08 17.37 32.14
C GLY A 73 7.01 18.57 31.93
N SER A 74 8.31 18.38 32.14
CA SER A 74 9.33 19.42 31.95
C SER A 74 9.96 19.45 30.55
N TYR A 75 9.60 18.52 29.66
CA TYR A 75 10.21 18.41 28.33
C TYR A 75 9.22 18.79 27.24
N LEU A 76 9.64 19.67 26.33
CA LEU A 76 8.88 20.01 25.14
C LEU A 76 9.31 19.11 23.97
N ILE A 77 8.41 18.25 23.51
CA ILE A 77 8.61 17.45 22.30
C ILE A 77 8.41 18.34 21.09
N LYS A 78 9.43 18.42 20.24
CA LYS A 78 9.31 19.11 18.95
C LYS A 78 8.58 18.21 17.95
N PRO A 79 7.71 18.76 17.10
CA PRO A 79 6.96 17.97 16.11
C PRO A 79 7.84 17.09 15.21
N ASP A 80 9.02 17.57 14.79
CA ASP A 80 9.95 16.78 13.97
C ASP A 80 10.52 15.55 14.69
N GLN A 81 10.55 15.55 16.03
CA GLN A 81 10.98 14.41 16.83
C GLN A 81 9.96 13.27 16.80
N MET A 82 8.74 13.50 16.29
CA MET A 82 7.71 12.47 16.17
C MET A 82 8.14 11.31 15.25
N HIS A 83 9.06 11.57 14.32
CA HIS A 83 9.68 10.54 13.48
C HIS A 83 10.46 9.48 14.26
N LEU A 84 11.03 9.84 15.42
CA LEU A 84 11.75 8.89 16.27
C LEU A 84 10.80 7.80 16.78
N PHE A 85 9.55 8.16 17.11
CA PHE A 85 8.54 7.20 17.55
C PHE A 85 8.16 6.22 16.45
N ASN A 86 8.11 6.66 15.18
CA ASN A 86 7.87 5.75 14.05
C ASN A 86 8.97 4.67 13.98
N SER A 87 10.25 5.07 14.00
CA SER A 87 11.38 4.13 13.94
C SER A 87 11.41 3.19 15.14
N LEU A 88 11.16 3.71 16.35
CA LEU A 88 11.08 2.91 17.56
C LEU A 88 9.91 1.90 17.50
N MET A 89 8.74 2.34 17.03
CA MET A 89 7.59 1.46 16.86
C MET A 89 7.89 0.35 15.87
N ILE A 90 8.56 0.60 14.74
CA ILE A 90 8.95 -0.47 13.81
C ILE A 90 9.87 -1.48 14.50
N LEU A 91 10.87 -1.00 15.24
CA LEU A 91 11.82 -1.85 15.95
C LEU A 91 11.12 -2.79 16.97
N VAL A 92 10.08 -2.29 17.65
CA VAL A 92 9.32 -3.07 18.64
C VAL A 92 8.22 -3.93 17.99
N MET A 93 7.52 -3.39 17.00
CA MET A 93 6.39 -4.05 16.35
C MET A 93 6.83 -5.24 15.50
N ILE A 94 7.98 -5.19 14.81
CA ILE A 94 8.48 -6.32 14.03
C ILE A 94 8.63 -7.60 14.90
N PRO A 95 9.41 -7.61 15.99
CA PRO A 95 9.56 -8.80 16.83
C PRO A 95 8.27 -9.17 17.57
N LEU A 96 7.47 -8.18 17.98
CA LEU A 96 6.17 -8.42 18.60
C LEU A 96 5.23 -9.17 17.64
N PHE A 97 5.14 -8.71 16.39
CA PHE A 97 4.29 -9.35 15.41
C PHE A 97 4.83 -10.71 14.99
N SER A 98 6.13 -10.86 14.80
CA SER A 98 6.73 -12.15 14.42
C SER A 98 6.61 -13.21 15.51
N SER A 99 6.80 -12.84 16.77
CA SER A 99 6.92 -13.80 17.87
C SER A 99 5.61 -14.00 18.65
N CYS A 100 4.74 -13.01 18.69
CA CYS A 100 3.49 -13.07 19.47
C CYS A 100 2.26 -13.03 18.57
N VAL A 101 2.10 -11.97 17.76
CA VAL A 101 0.83 -11.71 17.06
C VAL A 101 0.58 -12.73 15.94
N TYR A 102 1.54 -12.98 15.06
CA TYR A 102 1.36 -13.93 13.97
C TYR A 102 1.15 -15.36 14.45
N PRO A 103 1.89 -15.91 15.43
CA PRO A 103 1.61 -17.25 15.97
C PRO A 103 0.17 -17.39 16.49
N ILE A 104 -0.38 -16.36 17.13
CA ILE A 104 -1.77 -16.34 17.59
C ILE A 104 -2.73 -16.27 16.40
N LEU A 105 -2.53 -15.33 15.48
CA LEU A 105 -3.37 -15.18 14.28
C LEU A 105 -3.34 -16.42 13.38
N HIS A 106 -2.24 -17.17 13.35
CA HIS A 106 -2.10 -18.40 12.57
C HIS A 106 -2.97 -19.56 13.10
N LYS A 107 -3.50 -19.44 14.34
CA LYS A 107 -4.53 -20.34 14.88
C LYS A 107 -5.92 -20.08 14.30
N ILE A 108 -6.16 -18.88 13.75
CA ILE A 108 -7.40 -18.50 13.08
C ILE A 108 -7.30 -18.92 11.60
N LYS A 109 -8.25 -19.73 11.12
CA LYS A 109 -8.30 -20.12 9.69
C LYS A 109 -8.46 -18.87 8.81
N GLY A 110 -7.57 -18.70 7.84
CA GLY A 110 -7.61 -17.59 6.86
C GLY A 110 -6.51 -16.54 7.01
N PHE A 111 -5.99 -16.30 8.22
CA PHE A 111 -4.95 -15.28 8.48
C PHE A 111 -3.53 -15.63 8.02
N ARG A 112 -3.36 -16.84 7.46
CA ARG A 112 -2.06 -17.29 6.91
C ARG A 112 -1.77 -16.70 5.54
N LYS A 113 -2.79 -16.24 4.81
CA LYS A 113 -2.62 -15.70 3.47
C LYS A 113 -1.93 -14.32 3.54
N PRO A 114 -0.88 -14.06 2.72
CA PRO A 114 -0.23 -12.75 2.67
C PRO A 114 -1.22 -11.61 2.42
N LEU A 115 -2.22 -11.85 1.57
CA LEU A 115 -3.25 -10.86 1.24
C LEU A 115 -4.08 -10.43 2.46
N THR A 116 -4.41 -11.34 3.38
CA THR A 116 -5.17 -11.02 4.59
C THR A 116 -4.38 -10.11 5.53
N LYS A 117 -3.06 -10.28 5.60
CA LYS A 117 -2.17 -9.43 6.40
C LYS A 117 -2.12 -8.00 5.86
N ILE A 118 -2.05 -7.86 4.53
CA ILE A 118 -2.09 -6.55 3.86
C ILE A 118 -3.43 -5.87 4.12
N ILE A 119 -4.56 -6.58 3.95
CA ILE A 119 -5.89 -6.02 4.19
C ILE A 119 -6.06 -5.59 5.65
N SER A 120 -5.64 -6.41 6.63
CA SER A 120 -5.72 -6.04 8.04
C SER A 120 -4.87 -4.81 8.37
N GLY A 121 -3.67 -4.70 7.77
CA GLY A 121 -2.84 -3.50 7.90
C GLY A 121 -3.50 -2.27 7.28
N GLY A 122 -4.15 -2.42 6.12
CA GLY A 122 -4.92 -1.35 5.48
C GLY A 122 -6.10 -0.86 6.32
N VAL A 123 -6.83 -1.77 6.98
CA VAL A 123 -7.91 -1.39 7.92
C VAL A 123 -7.35 -0.64 9.12
N MET A 124 -6.23 -1.08 9.69
CA MET A 124 -5.57 -0.36 10.79
C MET A 124 -5.11 1.03 10.36
N ALA A 125 -4.54 1.17 9.16
CA ALA A 125 -4.16 2.46 8.60
C ALA A 125 -5.38 3.38 8.44
N ALA A 126 -6.50 2.87 7.92
CA ALA A 126 -7.73 3.64 7.81
C ALA A 126 -8.25 4.13 9.17
N LEU A 127 -8.18 3.29 10.21
CA LEU A 127 -8.51 3.70 11.58
C LEU A 127 -7.57 4.79 12.10
N ALA A 128 -6.27 4.69 11.82
CA ALA A 128 -5.30 5.72 12.19
C ALA A 128 -5.62 7.07 11.53
N PHE A 129 -5.98 7.06 10.24
CA PHE A 129 -6.42 8.27 9.53
C PHE A 129 -7.72 8.86 10.09
N LEU A 130 -8.67 8.02 10.53
CA LEU A 130 -9.87 8.49 11.21
C LEU A 130 -9.53 9.20 12.52
N VAL A 131 -8.62 8.65 13.33
CA VAL A 131 -8.16 9.30 14.57
C VAL A 131 -7.46 10.62 14.27
N ALA A 132 -6.57 10.66 13.27
CA ALA A 132 -5.89 11.88 12.85
C ALA A 132 -6.87 12.97 12.37
N ALA A 133 -7.93 12.58 11.64
CA ALA A 133 -8.97 13.50 11.20
C ALA A 133 -9.79 14.06 12.38
N ILE A 134 -10.15 13.22 13.36
CA ILE A 134 -10.84 13.66 14.58
C ILE A 134 -9.98 14.63 15.38
N LEU A 135 -8.66 14.39 15.46
CA LEU A 135 -7.73 15.30 16.11
C LEU A 135 -7.64 16.64 15.38
N GLU A 136 -7.56 16.65 14.05
CA GLU A 136 -7.54 17.89 13.26
C GLU A 136 -8.78 18.74 13.54
N PHE A 137 -9.95 18.13 13.57
CA PHE A 137 -11.22 18.81 13.84
C PHE A 137 -11.27 19.45 15.25
N LYS A 138 -10.49 18.96 16.21
CA LYS A 138 -10.41 19.57 17.55
C LYS A 138 -9.38 20.69 17.65
N LEU A 139 -8.45 20.76 16.69
CA LEU A 139 -7.37 21.76 16.65
C LEU A 139 -7.76 22.99 15.82
N GLU A 140 -8.75 22.84 14.94
CA GLU A 140 -9.47 23.92 14.24
C GLU A 140 -10.49 24.59 15.16
#